data_AF-A0A7X8UP90-F1
#
_entry.id   AF-A0A7X8UP90-F1
#
_cell.length_a   1.000
_cell.length_b   1.000
_cell.length_c   1.000
_cell.angle_alpha   90.00
_cell.angle_beta   90.00
_cell.angle_gamma   90.00
#
_symmetry.space_group_name_H-M   'P 1'
#
loop_
_entity.id
_entity.type
_entity.pdbx_description
1 polymer ?
#
loop_
_entity_poly.entity_id
_entity_poly.type
_entity_poly.pdbx_seq_one_letter_code
_entity_poly.pdbx_strand_id
1 'polypeptide(L)'
;GGERRPLSCFFSDLEGFTTLAERLGEQRTVSLLNRYFDHMTAVIQDRMGGYLNKFLGDGLFVFFGAPVFQDDHASRALRAAVACQQEVEIINRRLAEESGAGITLKCRIGVTTGEAMVGNCGSSGRMDYTAIGDIVNLAARLESANKHFGTRILVDKATWNQAAAGDVIARDMGLVVVAGRAEPVAVVNVLGLAGCLDDRACEQAREFSRAVSLFADGRFAESAEVFEPLAASDKSASLFLTACRRFLQNPPSAQWNRALILEGK
;
A
#
# COMPACT_ATOMS: atom_id res chain seq x y z
N GLY A 1 0.22 25.16 17.36
CA GLY A 1 1.67 24.90 17.37
C GLY A 1 1.89 23.58 16.69
N GLY A 2 2.76 23.55 15.68
CA GLY A 2 3.15 22.33 14.98
C GLY A 2 4.67 22.21 14.96
N GLU A 3 5.15 20.98 14.93
CA GLU A 3 6.56 20.65 14.81
C GLU A 3 6.81 19.84 13.54
N ARG A 4 7.95 20.08 12.88
CA ARG A 4 8.39 19.25 11.76
C ARG A 4 9.22 18.10 12.33
N ARG A 5 8.84 16.87 11.99
CA ARG A 5 9.52 15.66 12.47
C ARG A 5 9.41 14.51 11.47
N PRO A 6 10.32 13.53 11.54
CA PRO A 6 10.20 12.30 10.78
C PRO A 6 9.06 11.45 11.33
N LEU A 7 8.23 10.93 10.43
CA LEU A 7 7.13 10.02 10.76
C LEU A 7 6.81 9.11 9.58
N SER A 8 6.11 8.01 9.85
CA SER A 8 5.56 7.14 8.82
C SER A 8 4.06 7.32 8.71
N CYS A 9 3.57 7.68 7.52
CA CYS A 9 2.15 7.78 7.22
C CYS A 9 1.63 6.46 6.66
N PHE A 10 0.44 6.08 7.11
CA PHE A 10 -0.26 4.89 6.68
C PHE A 10 -1.68 5.29 6.30
N PHE A 11 -2.09 4.89 5.09
CA PHE A 11 -3.47 4.99 4.63
C PHE A 11 -3.99 3.60 4.29
N SER A 12 -5.25 3.34 4.62
CA SER A 12 -5.94 2.15 4.14
C SER A 12 -7.32 2.47 3.61
N ASP A 13 -7.85 1.60 2.76
CA ASP A 13 -9.19 1.67 2.16
C ASP A 13 -9.71 0.26 1.81
N LEU A 14 -11.02 0.04 1.86
CA LEU A 14 -11.62 -1.25 1.47
C LEU A 14 -12.02 -1.24 0.00
N GLU A 15 -11.49 -2.20 -0.76
CA GLU A 15 -11.79 -2.34 -2.18
C GLU A 15 -13.28 -2.62 -2.43
N GLY A 16 -13.94 -1.70 -3.14
CA GLY A 16 -15.32 -1.87 -3.57
C GLY A 16 -16.35 -1.74 -2.44
N PHE A 17 -15.97 -1.14 -1.30
CA PHE A 17 -16.82 -1.09 -0.13
C PHE A 17 -18.10 -0.28 -0.34
N THR A 18 -18.07 0.82 -1.11
CA THR A 18 -19.28 1.59 -1.45
C THR A 18 -20.36 0.70 -2.07
N THR A 19 -19.99 -0.09 -3.08
CA THR A 19 -20.91 -1.04 -3.74
C THR A 19 -21.36 -2.16 -2.80
N LEU A 20 -20.50 -2.59 -1.88
CA LEU A 20 -20.87 -3.56 -0.86
C LEU A 20 -21.90 -2.96 0.13
N ALA A 21 -21.68 -1.74 0.59
CA ALA A 21 -22.54 -1.03 1.53
C ALA A 21 -23.97 -0.83 0.97
N GLU A 22 -24.08 -0.47 -0.30
CA GLU A 22 -25.36 -0.36 -1.03
C GLU A 22 -26.14 -1.68 -1.01
N ARG A 23 -25.44 -2.82 -1.08
CA ARG A 23 -26.07 -4.16 -1.08
C ARG A 23 -26.44 -4.67 0.31
N LEU A 24 -25.69 -4.28 1.34
CA LEU A 24 -25.87 -4.77 2.72
C LEU A 24 -26.98 -4.07 3.48
N GLY A 25 -27.29 -2.82 3.12
CA GLY A 25 -28.15 -1.95 3.89
C GLY A 25 -27.45 -1.38 5.13
N GLU A 26 -27.93 -0.22 5.60
CA GLU A 26 -27.23 0.64 6.57
C GLU A 26 -26.79 -0.08 7.84
N GLN A 27 -27.69 -0.82 8.50
CA GLN A 27 -27.39 -1.49 9.78
C GLN A 27 -26.28 -2.54 9.66
N ARG A 28 -26.30 -3.34 8.58
CA ARG A 28 -25.28 -4.36 8.34
C ARG A 28 -23.96 -3.73 7.94
N THR A 29 -23.99 -2.65 7.15
CA THR A 29 -22.81 -1.86 6.79
C THR A 29 -22.12 -1.30 8.03
N VAL A 30 -22.86 -0.67 8.94
CA VAL A 30 -22.31 -0.11 10.18
C VAL A 30 -21.71 -1.22 11.06
N SER A 31 -22.41 -2.34 11.23
CA SER A 31 -21.91 -3.48 12.00
C SER A 31 -20.60 -4.04 11.43
N LEU A 32 -20.53 -4.19 10.10
CA LEU A 32 -19.32 -4.66 9.41
C LEU A 32 -18.16 -3.68 9.54
N LEU A 33 -18.41 -2.38 9.38
CA LEU A 33 -17.39 -1.33 9.56
C LEU A 33 -16.87 -1.29 10.99
N ASN A 34 -17.75 -1.30 11.99
CA ASN A 34 -17.33 -1.27 13.38
C ASN A 34 -16.42 -2.46 13.70
N ARG A 35 -16.81 -3.67 13.29
CA ARG A 35 -15.99 -4.86 13.44
C ARG A 35 -14.64 -4.74 12.73
N TYR A 36 -14.64 -4.25 11.49
CA TYR A 36 -13.39 -4.02 10.76
C TYR A 36 -12.48 -3.02 11.50
N PHE A 37 -13.04 -1.89 11.94
CA PHE A 37 -12.31 -0.86 12.68
C PHE A 37 -11.78 -1.35 14.02
N ASP A 38 -12.54 -2.15 14.77
CA ASP A 38 -12.08 -2.72 16.04
C ASP A 38 -10.81 -3.57 15.84
N HIS A 39 -10.84 -4.45 14.84
CA HIS A 39 -9.69 -5.30 14.51
C HIS A 39 -8.48 -4.50 14.01
N MET A 40 -8.68 -3.53 13.12
CA MET A 40 -7.59 -2.70 12.60
C MET A 40 -6.98 -1.83 13.70
N THR A 41 -7.82 -1.20 14.51
CA THR A 41 -7.40 -0.29 15.59
C THR A 41 -6.61 -1.05 16.66
N ALA A 42 -7.02 -2.27 17.02
CA ALA A 42 -6.27 -3.11 17.95
C ALA A 42 -4.86 -3.45 17.43
N VAL A 43 -4.70 -3.72 16.14
CA VAL A 43 -3.36 -3.92 15.55
C VAL A 43 -2.55 -2.63 15.56
N ILE A 44 -3.15 -1.54 15.06
CA ILE A 44 -2.45 -0.28 14.84
C ILE A 44 -2.03 0.35 16.17
N GLN A 45 -2.98 0.55 17.09
CA GLN A 45 -2.73 1.27 18.34
C GLN A 45 -2.11 0.35 19.39
N ASP A 46 -2.74 -0.80 19.67
CA ASP A 46 -2.37 -1.60 20.84
C ASP A 46 -1.11 -2.44 20.61
N ARG A 47 -0.94 -3.02 19.41
CA ARG A 47 0.22 -3.88 19.09
C ARG A 47 1.38 -3.09 18.51
N MET A 48 1.12 -2.12 17.65
CA MET A 48 2.17 -1.43 16.88
C MET A 48 2.48 -0.02 17.39
N GLY A 49 1.60 0.59 18.19
CA GLY A 49 1.80 1.93 18.75
C GLY A 49 1.55 3.08 17.77
N GLY A 50 0.81 2.84 16.69
CA GLY A 50 0.42 3.87 15.74
C GLY A 50 -0.64 4.80 16.32
N TYR A 51 -0.63 6.06 15.89
CA TYR A 51 -1.67 7.03 16.19
C TYR A 51 -2.73 7.00 15.09
N LEU A 52 -3.92 6.49 15.40
CA LEU A 52 -5.07 6.58 14.51
C LEU A 52 -5.58 8.01 14.49
N ASN A 53 -5.33 8.71 13.38
CA ASN A 53 -5.72 10.11 13.23
C ASN A 53 -7.22 10.25 12.99
N LYS A 54 -7.75 9.55 11.98
CA LYS A 54 -9.18 9.56 11.66
C LYS A 54 -9.58 8.35 10.80
N PHE A 55 -10.87 8.03 10.86
CA PHE A 55 -11.54 7.19 9.88
C PHE A 55 -11.88 8.02 8.62
N LEU A 56 -11.78 7.41 7.46
CA LEU A 56 -12.01 8.02 6.14
C LEU A 56 -13.07 7.21 5.39
N GLY A 57 -14.33 7.30 5.80
CA GLY A 57 -15.36 6.39 5.28
C GLY A 57 -15.09 4.97 5.77
N ASP A 58 -14.65 4.09 4.89
CA ASP A 58 -14.18 2.72 5.15
C ASP A 58 -12.65 2.60 5.29
N GLY A 59 -11.94 3.71 5.13
CA GLY A 59 -10.50 3.80 5.25
C GLY A 59 -9.99 4.30 6.60
N LEU A 60 -8.66 4.28 6.75
CA LEU A 60 -7.94 4.76 7.94
C LEU A 60 -6.83 5.71 7.52
N PHE A 61 -6.61 6.76 8.31
CA PHE A 61 -5.39 7.53 8.29
C PHE A 61 -4.68 7.41 9.63
N VAL A 62 -3.43 6.95 9.59
CA VAL A 62 -2.59 6.64 10.75
C VAL A 62 -1.22 7.24 10.54
N PHE A 63 -0.55 7.61 11.63
CA PHE A 63 0.89 7.88 11.59
C PHE A 63 1.64 7.27 12.78
N PHE A 64 2.91 6.94 12.56
CA PHE A 64 3.85 6.40 13.55
C PHE A 64 4.99 7.40 13.76
N GLY A 65 5.53 7.48 14.98
CA GLY A 65 6.56 8.46 15.37
C GLY A 65 6.02 9.79 15.92
N ALA A 66 4.69 9.94 16.01
CA ALA A 66 4.01 11.04 16.69
C ALA A 66 2.67 10.56 17.28
N PRO A 67 2.16 11.15 18.38
CA PRO A 67 2.78 12.21 19.19
C PRO A 67 4.00 11.71 19.99
N VAL A 68 4.02 10.42 20.29
CA VAL A 68 5.15 9.76 20.95
C VAL A 68 6.21 9.43 19.91
N PHE A 69 7.45 9.82 20.20
CA PHE A 69 8.59 9.49 19.35
C PHE A 69 8.85 7.98 19.32
N GLN A 70 9.17 7.46 18.14
CA GLN A 70 9.44 6.03 17.89
C GLN A 70 10.57 5.94 16.88
N ASP A 71 11.77 5.49 17.27
CA ASP A 71 12.90 5.33 16.34
C ASP A 71 12.62 4.32 15.22
N ASP A 72 11.79 3.31 15.52
CA ASP A 72 11.40 2.20 14.66
C ASP A 72 10.05 2.44 13.95
N HIS A 73 9.61 3.70 13.82
CA HIS A 73 8.30 4.06 13.26
C HIS A 73 8.03 3.44 11.87
N ALA A 74 9.04 3.40 10.99
CA ALA A 74 8.94 2.78 9.67
C ALA A 74 8.70 1.26 9.76
N SER A 75 9.47 0.56 10.61
CA SER A 75 9.30 -0.89 10.82
C SER A 75 7.94 -1.21 11.46
N ARG A 76 7.47 -0.40 12.41
CA ARG A 76 6.13 -0.53 13.00
C ARG A 76 5.03 -0.38 11.95
N ALA A 77 5.14 0.63 11.07
CA ALA A 77 4.17 0.86 10.01
C ALA A 77 4.09 -0.33 9.02
N LEU A 78 5.23 -0.92 8.64
CA LEU A 78 5.25 -2.10 7.76
C LEU A 78 4.64 -3.34 8.43
N ARG A 79 5.02 -3.62 9.68
CA ARG A 79 4.44 -4.74 10.44
C ARG A 79 2.95 -4.55 10.67
N ALA A 80 2.50 -3.32 10.94
CA ALA A 80 1.09 -2.97 11.05
C ALA A 80 0.36 -3.28 9.74
N ALA A 81 0.93 -2.89 8.59
CA ALA A 81 0.32 -3.17 7.29
C ALA A 81 0.13 -4.68 7.04
N VAL A 82 1.14 -5.49 7.34
CA VAL A 82 1.03 -6.95 7.20
C VAL A 82 0.03 -7.53 8.19
N ALA A 83 0.06 -7.12 9.46
CA ALA A 83 -0.87 -7.59 10.48
C ALA A 83 -2.32 -7.18 10.19
N CYS A 84 -2.58 -6.00 9.63
CA CYS A 84 -3.90 -5.59 9.17
C CYS A 84 -4.44 -6.51 8.08
N GLN A 85 -3.61 -6.94 7.12
CA GLN A 85 -4.03 -7.91 6.11
C GLN A 85 -4.41 -9.26 6.75
N GLN A 86 -3.65 -9.72 7.74
CA GLN A 86 -3.97 -10.96 8.49
C GLN A 86 -5.29 -10.85 9.25
N GLU A 87 -5.59 -9.70 9.87
CA GLU A 87 -6.87 -9.45 10.52
C GLU A 87 -8.03 -9.40 9.52
N VAL A 88 -7.84 -8.84 8.32
CA VAL A 88 -8.83 -8.90 7.23
C VAL A 88 -9.13 -10.34 6.83
N GLU A 89 -8.12 -11.21 6.76
CA GLU A 89 -8.34 -12.64 6.50
C GLU A 89 -9.11 -13.33 7.63
N ILE A 90 -8.84 -12.99 8.89
CA ILE A 90 -9.62 -13.48 10.05
C ILE A 90 -11.08 -13.05 9.93
N ILE A 91 -11.33 -11.78 9.60
CA ILE A 91 -12.69 -11.26 9.39
C ILE A 91 -13.37 -12.03 8.27
N ASN A 92 -12.71 -12.22 7.12
CA ASN A 92 -13.26 -12.95 5.99
C ASN A 92 -13.61 -14.40 6.31
N ARG A 93 -12.77 -15.13 7.05
CA ARG A 93 -13.07 -16.51 7.46
C ARG A 93 -14.34 -16.58 8.29
N ARG A 94 -14.45 -15.71 9.29
CA ARG A 94 -15.65 -15.64 10.13
C ARG A 94 -16.90 -15.19 9.35
N LEU A 95 -16.77 -14.24 8.41
CA LEU A 95 -17.90 -13.85 7.55
C LEU A 95 -18.41 -15.01 6.68
N ALA A 96 -17.50 -15.86 6.20
CA ALA A 96 -17.84 -17.06 5.44
C ALA A 96 -18.59 -18.10 6.30
N GLU A 97 -18.26 -18.19 7.59
CA GLU A 97 -18.97 -19.03 8.57
C GLU A 97 -20.34 -18.46 8.95
N GLU A 98 -20.41 -17.14 9.18
CA GLU A 98 -21.61 -16.43 9.64
C GLU A 98 -22.67 -16.28 8.54
N SER A 99 -22.27 -16.30 7.27
CA SER A 99 -23.19 -15.95 6.19
C SER A 99 -22.80 -16.55 4.84
N GLY A 100 -23.74 -17.28 4.23
CA GLY A 100 -23.72 -17.65 2.81
C GLY A 100 -23.85 -16.45 1.85
N ALA A 101 -23.38 -15.27 2.24
CA ALA A 101 -23.50 -14.01 1.53
C ALA A 101 -22.37 -13.75 0.51
N GLY A 102 -21.32 -14.58 0.50
CA GLY A 102 -20.20 -14.43 -0.44
C GLY A 102 -19.47 -13.09 -0.31
N ILE A 103 -19.44 -12.52 0.90
CA ILE A 103 -18.74 -11.25 1.19
C ILE A 103 -17.26 -11.55 1.39
N THR A 104 -16.40 -10.78 0.73
CA THR A 104 -14.96 -10.83 0.95
C THR A 104 -14.42 -9.42 0.97
N LEU A 105 -13.90 -9.02 2.12
CA LEU A 105 -13.21 -7.75 2.31
C LEU A 105 -11.79 -7.85 1.76
N LYS A 106 -11.35 -6.75 1.16
CA LYS A 106 -10.03 -6.60 0.55
C LYS A 106 -9.52 -5.22 0.93
N CYS A 107 -8.46 -5.14 1.71
CA CYS A 107 -7.89 -3.88 2.17
C CYS A 107 -6.68 -3.50 1.31
N ARG A 108 -6.61 -2.25 0.86
CA ARG A 108 -5.41 -1.67 0.25
C ARG A 108 -4.74 -0.76 1.26
N ILE A 109 -3.42 -0.76 1.27
CA ILE A 109 -2.60 -0.01 2.21
C ILE A 109 -1.47 0.69 1.45
N GLY A 110 -1.25 1.97 1.77
CA GLY A 110 -0.12 2.78 1.33
C GLY A 110 0.69 3.28 2.52
N VAL A 111 2.02 3.10 2.48
CA VAL A 111 2.92 3.58 3.55
C VAL A 111 4.04 4.42 2.97
N THR A 112 4.31 5.56 3.60
CA THR A 112 5.44 6.44 3.28
C THR A 112 6.11 6.95 4.55
N THR A 113 7.35 7.42 4.42
CA THR A 113 8.13 7.90 5.55
C THR A 113 8.92 9.13 5.15
N GLY A 114 8.96 10.11 6.05
CA GLY A 114 9.78 11.30 5.91
C GLY A 114 9.31 12.43 6.81
N GLU A 115 9.80 13.62 6.53
CA GLU A 115 9.48 14.82 7.31
C GLU A 115 8.06 15.31 6.99
N ALA A 116 7.26 15.52 8.03
CA ALA A 116 5.97 16.20 7.94
C ALA A 116 5.74 17.11 9.15
N MET A 117 4.85 18.10 8.97
CA MET A 117 4.40 18.97 10.03
C MET A 117 3.32 18.25 10.83
N VAL A 118 3.51 18.06 12.13
CA VAL A 118 2.51 17.48 13.03
C VAL A 118 2.08 18.51 14.06
N GLY A 119 0.78 18.61 14.31
CA GLY A 119 0.26 19.47 15.35
C GLY A 119 -1.25 19.65 15.27
N ASN A 120 -1.76 20.47 16.18
CA ASN A 120 -3.17 20.87 16.14
C ASN A 120 -3.39 21.80 14.94
N CYS A 121 -4.20 21.37 13.99
CA CYS A 121 -4.60 22.12 12.80
C CYS A 121 -6.13 22.18 12.71
N GLY A 122 -6.68 23.35 12.39
CA GLY A 122 -8.12 23.55 12.31
C GLY A 122 -8.54 24.99 12.48
N SER A 123 -9.84 25.22 12.66
CA SER A 123 -10.39 26.55 12.95
C SER A 123 -10.46 26.77 14.47
N SER A 124 -10.78 28.00 14.88
CA SER A 124 -10.91 28.36 16.30
C SER A 124 -11.94 27.50 17.08
N GLY A 125 -12.91 26.91 16.39
CA GLY A 125 -13.94 26.05 17.01
C GLY A 125 -13.70 24.55 16.88
N ARG A 126 -12.70 24.11 16.09
CA ARG A 126 -12.42 22.69 15.85
C ARG A 126 -10.96 22.50 15.44
N MET A 127 -10.18 21.87 16.30
CA MET A 127 -8.78 21.56 16.08
C MET A 127 -8.58 20.05 16.08
N ASP A 128 -7.92 19.53 15.04
CA ASP A 128 -7.53 18.13 14.95
C ASP A 128 -6.00 18.02 15.07
N TYR A 129 -5.49 17.12 15.92
CA TYR A 129 -4.06 16.81 15.93
C TYR A 129 -3.74 15.94 14.71
N THR A 130 -3.03 16.48 13.71
CA THR A 130 -2.84 15.83 12.41
C THR A 130 -1.43 16.05 11.85
N ALA A 131 -1.06 15.24 10.87
CA ALA A 131 0.14 15.43 10.05
C ALA A 131 -0.21 16.06 8.69
N ILE A 132 0.66 16.94 8.19
CA ILE A 132 0.56 17.60 6.88
C ILE A 132 1.95 17.58 6.22
N GLY A 133 2.02 17.08 4.99
CA GLY A 133 3.26 17.04 4.21
C GLY A 133 3.12 16.23 2.92
N ASP A 134 4.14 16.30 2.05
CA ASP A 134 4.15 15.54 0.79
C ASP A 134 4.03 14.02 1.05
N ILE A 135 4.69 13.53 2.11
CA ILE A 135 4.63 12.11 2.48
C ILE A 135 3.20 11.65 2.81
N VAL A 136 2.38 12.49 3.44
CA VAL A 136 0.97 12.18 3.78
C VAL A 136 0.19 11.94 2.48
N ASN A 137 0.34 12.84 1.51
CA ASN A 137 -0.33 12.75 0.22
C ASN A 137 0.19 11.56 -0.59
N LEU A 138 1.49 11.29 -0.54
CA LEU A 138 2.10 10.15 -1.22
C LEU A 138 1.60 8.82 -0.65
N ALA A 139 1.41 8.69 0.67
CA ALA A 139 0.85 7.47 1.27
C ALA A 139 -0.57 7.20 0.76
N ALA A 140 -1.43 8.22 0.71
CA ALA A 140 -2.76 8.09 0.13
C ALA A 140 -2.72 7.69 -1.35
N ARG A 141 -1.79 8.25 -2.13
CA ARG A 141 -1.60 7.87 -3.55
C ARG A 141 -1.10 6.44 -3.72
N LEU A 142 -0.22 5.96 -2.84
CA LEU A 142 0.25 4.57 -2.85
C LEU A 142 -0.85 3.59 -2.46
N GLU A 143 -1.71 3.94 -1.48
CA GLU A 143 -2.93 3.18 -1.19
C GLU A 143 -3.72 3.01 -2.48
N SER A 144 -4.09 4.11 -3.14
CA SER A 144 -4.95 4.05 -4.31
C SER A 144 -4.30 3.35 -5.50
N ALA A 145 -2.97 3.49 -5.65
CA ALA A 145 -2.20 2.82 -6.71
C ALA A 145 -2.29 1.29 -6.65
N ASN A 146 -2.53 0.70 -5.46
CA ASN A 146 -2.72 -0.75 -5.33
C ASN A 146 -3.82 -1.28 -6.26
N LYS A 147 -4.88 -0.50 -6.54
CA LYS A 147 -5.95 -0.88 -7.47
C LYS A 147 -5.42 -1.19 -8.88
N HIS A 148 -4.45 -0.42 -9.37
CA HIS A 148 -3.87 -0.64 -10.69
C HIS A 148 -3.02 -1.91 -10.70
N PHE A 149 -2.19 -2.08 -9.68
CA PHE A 149 -1.27 -3.21 -9.55
C PHE A 149 -1.93 -4.52 -9.10
N GLY A 150 -3.14 -4.46 -8.55
CA GLY A 150 -3.80 -5.62 -7.94
C GLY A 150 -3.13 -6.06 -6.64
N THR A 151 -2.36 -5.17 -6.00
CA THR A 151 -1.62 -5.42 -4.76
C THR A 151 -2.46 -5.04 -3.54
N ARG A 152 -1.96 -5.37 -2.34
CA ARG A 152 -2.57 -5.01 -1.05
C ARG A 152 -1.79 -3.99 -0.25
N ILE A 153 -0.46 -3.99 -0.38
CA ILE A 153 0.42 -3.07 0.35
C ILE A 153 1.45 -2.51 -0.62
N LEU A 154 1.47 -1.19 -0.78
CA LEU A 154 2.51 -0.46 -1.50
C LEU A 154 3.22 0.50 -0.55
N VAL A 155 4.54 0.57 -0.72
CA VAL A 155 5.42 1.32 0.16
C VAL A 155 6.47 2.01 -0.72
N ASP A 156 6.83 3.25 -0.41
CA ASP A 156 7.97 3.88 -1.08
C ASP A 156 9.30 3.26 -0.63
N LYS A 157 10.31 3.31 -1.51
CA LYS A 157 11.62 2.71 -1.23
C LYS A 157 12.31 3.38 -0.03
N ALA A 158 12.01 4.65 0.25
CA ALA A 158 12.55 5.35 1.42
C ALA A 158 12.06 4.71 2.73
N THR A 159 10.75 4.47 2.88
CA THR A 159 10.23 3.70 4.03
C THR A 159 10.82 2.32 4.09
N TRP A 160 10.89 1.61 2.96
CA TRP A 160 11.44 0.25 2.91
C TRP A 160 12.89 0.21 3.40
N ASN A 161 13.72 1.16 2.99
CA ASN A 161 15.13 1.21 3.38
C ASN A 161 15.30 1.65 4.85
N GLN A 162 14.42 2.53 5.35
CA GLN A 162 14.46 2.97 6.75
C GLN A 162 13.94 1.89 7.71
N ALA A 163 12.92 1.14 7.29
CA ALA A 163 12.48 -0.03 8.00
C ALA A 163 13.59 -1.08 7.89
N ALA A 164 14.36 -1.27 8.97
CA ALA A 164 15.34 -2.36 9.11
C ALA A 164 14.63 -3.74 9.22
N ALA A 165 13.63 -3.97 8.38
CA ALA A 165 12.67 -5.06 8.45
C ALA A 165 13.21 -6.27 7.70
N GLY A 166 14.25 -6.91 8.24
CA GLY A 166 14.71 -8.23 7.80
C GLY A 166 13.65 -9.34 8.03
N ASP A 167 12.52 -8.99 8.64
CA ASP A 167 11.37 -9.84 8.94
C ASP A 167 10.17 -9.60 8.01
N VAL A 168 10.29 -8.75 6.99
CA VAL A 168 9.26 -8.52 5.97
C VAL A 168 9.82 -8.89 4.61
N ILE A 169 8.99 -9.51 3.77
CA ILE A 169 9.33 -9.84 2.39
C ILE A 169 8.58 -8.89 1.47
N ALA A 170 9.30 -8.37 0.48
CA ALA A 170 8.76 -7.49 -0.54
C ALA A 170 9.37 -7.83 -1.91
N ARG A 171 8.73 -7.33 -2.96
CA ARG A 171 9.28 -7.29 -4.32
C ARG A 171 9.43 -5.85 -4.78
N ASP A 172 10.44 -5.62 -5.61
CA ASP A 172 10.66 -4.31 -6.22
C ASP A 172 9.59 -4.04 -7.29
N MET A 173 9.01 -2.84 -7.28
CA MET A 173 8.04 -2.38 -8.28
C MET A 173 8.63 -1.30 -9.18
N GLY A 174 9.91 -0.94 -8.99
CA GLY A 174 10.63 0.03 -9.78
C GLY A 174 10.12 1.45 -9.57
N LEU A 175 10.39 2.30 -10.56
CA LEU A 175 9.88 3.66 -10.59
C LEU A 175 8.45 3.67 -11.15
N VAL A 176 7.54 4.28 -10.41
CA VAL A 176 6.13 4.40 -10.77
C VAL A 176 5.70 5.86 -10.74
N VAL A 177 4.98 6.29 -11.78
CA VAL A 177 4.28 7.58 -11.76
C VAL A 177 2.88 7.35 -11.21
N VAL A 178 2.63 7.86 -10.00
CA VAL A 178 1.32 7.80 -9.34
C VAL A 178 0.45 9.01 -9.72
N ALA A 179 -0.87 8.87 -9.57
CA ALA A 179 -1.81 9.93 -9.90
C ALA A 179 -1.48 11.26 -9.21
N GLY A 180 -1.48 12.36 -9.98
CA GLY A 180 -1.22 13.70 -9.46
C GLY A 180 0.25 14.00 -9.10
N ARG A 181 1.21 13.18 -9.56
CA ARG A 181 2.66 13.44 -9.41
C ARG A 181 3.34 13.35 -10.78
N ALA A 182 4.18 14.33 -11.12
CA ALA A 182 4.99 14.30 -12.34
C ALA A 182 6.26 13.45 -12.16
N GLU A 183 6.87 13.52 -10.98
CA GLU A 183 8.07 12.77 -10.64
C GLU A 183 7.75 11.32 -10.27
N PRO A 184 8.46 10.34 -10.84
CA PRO A 184 8.34 8.95 -10.41
C PRO A 184 8.77 8.74 -8.96
N VAL A 185 8.17 7.74 -8.33
CA VAL A 185 8.54 7.28 -6.99
C VAL A 185 9.00 5.84 -7.09
N ALA A 186 10.09 5.50 -6.41
CA ALA A 186 10.52 4.12 -6.26
C ALA A 186 9.60 3.42 -5.26
N VAL A 187 9.01 2.30 -5.66
CA VAL A 187 7.98 1.59 -4.89
C VAL A 187 8.37 0.14 -4.68
N VAL A 188 7.99 -0.43 -3.54
CA VAL A 188 8.00 -1.87 -3.30
C VAL A 188 6.59 -2.34 -2.97
N ASN A 189 6.30 -3.58 -3.33
CA ASN A 189 5.09 -4.28 -2.89
C ASN A 189 5.47 -5.24 -1.77
N VAL A 190 4.95 -4.97 -0.57
CA VAL A 190 5.11 -5.85 0.60
C VAL A 190 4.18 -7.05 0.48
N LEU A 191 4.74 -8.24 0.68
CA LEU A 191 4.06 -9.52 0.48
C LEU A 191 3.65 -10.20 1.80
N GLY A 192 4.43 -10.00 2.86
CA GLY A 192 4.16 -10.61 4.16
C GLY A 192 5.38 -10.65 5.07
N LEU A 193 5.27 -11.38 6.18
CA LEU A 193 6.40 -11.62 7.08
C LEU A 193 7.33 -12.70 6.52
N ALA A 194 8.62 -12.58 6.83
CA ALA A 194 9.60 -13.64 6.56
C ALA A 194 9.20 -14.94 7.26
N GLY A 195 9.31 -16.06 6.55
CA GLY A 195 8.88 -17.38 7.03
C GLY A 195 7.36 -17.65 6.92
N CYS A 196 6.55 -16.67 6.51
CA CYS A 196 5.12 -16.86 6.26
C CYS A 196 4.77 -17.06 4.77
N LEU A 197 5.74 -16.89 3.87
CA LEU A 197 5.58 -17.13 2.43
C LEU A 197 6.21 -18.47 2.07
N ASP A 198 5.59 -19.19 1.14
CA ASP A 198 6.17 -20.40 0.57
C ASP A 198 7.35 -20.07 -0.37
N ASP A 199 8.17 -21.09 -0.66
CA ASP A 199 9.37 -20.94 -1.49
C ASP A 199 9.04 -20.42 -2.90
N ARG A 200 7.88 -20.84 -3.43
CA ARG A 200 7.40 -20.44 -4.75
C ARG A 200 7.08 -18.95 -4.79
N ALA A 201 6.38 -18.42 -3.79
CA ALA A 201 6.06 -17.00 -3.67
C ALA A 201 7.35 -16.17 -3.53
N CYS A 202 8.32 -16.67 -2.76
CA CYS A 202 9.63 -16.01 -2.62
C CYS A 202 10.44 -16.02 -3.92
N GLU A 203 10.39 -17.11 -4.70
CA GLU A 203 11.01 -17.18 -6.02
C GLU A 203 10.33 -16.24 -7.03
N GLN A 204 8.99 -16.24 -7.08
CA GLN A 204 8.23 -15.33 -7.94
C GLN A 204 8.49 -13.86 -7.61
N ALA A 205 8.64 -13.50 -6.34
CA ALA A 205 9.01 -12.16 -5.92
C ALA A 205 10.40 -11.74 -6.43
N ARG A 206 11.37 -12.66 -6.42
CA ARG A 206 12.73 -12.44 -6.93
C ARG A 206 12.75 -12.29 -8.45
N GLU A 207 12.08 -13.19 -9.18
CA GLU A 207 11.96 -13.11 -10.64
C GLU A 207 11.23 -11.84 -11.08
N PHE A 208 10.16 -11.47 -10.38
CA PHE A 208 9.47 -10.20 -10.62
C PHE A 208 10.42 -9.00 -10.45
N SER A 209 11.17 -8.95 -9.34
CA SER A 209 12.10 -7.84 -9.06
C SER A 209 13.22 -7.78 -10.11
N ARG A 210 13.71 -8.94 -10.58
CA ARG A 210 14.67 -9.03 -11.68
C ARG A 210 14.08 -8.48 -12.98
N ALA A 211 12.85 -8.84 -13.33
CA ALA A 211 12.17 -8.35 -14.52
C ALA A 211 11.98 -6.82 -14.47
N VAL A 212 11.65 -6.26 -13.31
CA VAL A 212 11.58 -4.80 -13.10
C VAL A 212 12.94 -4.13 -13.33
N SER A 213 14.05 -4.74 -12.88
CA SER A 213 15.40 -4.22 -13.16
C SER A 213 15.71 -4.23 -14.67
N LEU A 214 15.41 -5.32 -15.36
CA LEU A 214 15.57 -5.42 -16.81
C LEU A 214 14.74 -4.38 -17.55
N PHE A 215 13.50 -4.15 -17.11
CA PHE A 215 12.64 -3.10 -17.62
C PHE A 215 13.30 -1.73 -17.47
N ALA A 216 13.76 -1.38 -16.26
CA ALA A 216 14.38 -0.09 -15.97
C ALA A 216 15.67 0.17 -16.79
N ASP A 217 16.39 -0.90 -17.15
CA ASP A 217 17.58 -0.84 -18.00
C ASP A 217 17.27 -0.77 -19.51
N GLY A 218 15.99 -0.74 -19.88
CA GLY A 218 15.55 -0.72 -21.29
C GLY A 218 15.65 -2.08 -21.99
N ARG A 219 15.94 -3.16 -21.25
CA ARG A 219 16.03 -4.54 -21.76
C ARG A 219 14.63 -5.15 -21.86
N PHE A 220 13.76 -4.51 -22.65
CA PHE A 220 12.33 -4.82 -22.69
C PHE A 220 12.00 -6.23 -23.19
N ALA A 221 12.80 -6.80 -24.10
CA ALA A 221 12.61 -8.16 -24.59
C ALA A 221 12.82 -9.19 -23.46
N GLU A 222 13.95 -9.10 -22.77
CA GLU A 222 14.28 -9.99 -21.64
C GLU A 222 13.34 -9.77 -20.46
N SER A 223 12.96 -8.52 -20.19
CA SER A 223 11.94 -8.21 -19.20
C SER A 223 10.60 -8.87 -19.53
N ALA A 224 10.17 -8.83 -20.80
CA ALA A 224 8.92 -9.43 -21.23
C ALA A 224 8.94 -10.96 -21.07
N GLU A 225 10.05 -11.62 -21.41
CA GLU A 225 10.22 -13.08 -21.26
C GLU A 225 9.99 -13.53 -19.80
N VAL A 226 10.49 -12.77 -18.82
CA VAL A 226 10.28 -13.08 -17.40
C VAL A 226 8.85 -12.76 -16.94
N PHE A 227 8.24 -11.67 -17.43
CA PHE A 227 6.86 -11.30 -17.04
C PHE A 227 5.78 -12.18 -17.68
N GLU A 228 6.03 -12.76 -18.87
CA GLU A 228 5.07 -13.59 -19.62
C GLU A 228 4.44 -14.72 -18.78
N PRO A 229 5.21 -15.60 -18.11
CA PRO A 229 4.64 -16.64 -17.26
C PRO A 229 3.95 -16.11 -15.99
N LEU A 230 4.30 -14.90 -15.52
CA LEU A 230 3.73 -14.30 -14.31
C LEU A 230 2.41 -13.56 -14.58
N ALA A 231 2.23 -13.03 -15.78
CA ALA A 231 1.12 -12.15 -16.14
C ALA A 231 -0.27 -12.79 -16.06
N ALA A 232 -0.36 -14.13 -16.08
CA ALA A 232 -1.64 -14.84 -15.99
C ALA A 232 -2.28 -14.74 -14.59
N SER A 233 -1.47 -14.71 -13.54
CA SER A 233 -1.93 -14.66 -12.14
C SER A 233 -1.59 -13.36 -11.43
N ASP A 234 -0.74 -12.52 -12.02
CA ASP A 234 -0.26 -11.29 -11.42
C ASP A 234 -0.56 -10.08 -12.31
N LYS A 235 -1.44 -9.20 -11.81
CA LYS A 235 -1.85 -7.99 -12.52
C LYS A 235 -0.71 -6.99 -12.70
N SER A 236 0.23 -6.91 -11.75
CA SER A 236 1.41 -6.06 -11.88
C SER A 236 2.31 -6.55 -13.00
N ALA A 237 2.54 -7.87 -13.09
CA ALA A 237 3.32 -8.46 -14.17
C ALA A 237 2.67 -8.22 -15.53
N SER A 238 1.34 -8.33 -15.62
CA SER A 238 0.58 -8.02 -16.83
C SER A 238 0.74 -6.56 -17.27
N LEU A 239 0.75 -5.61 -16.33
CA LEU A 239 1.00 -4.19 -16.63
C LEU A 239 2.41 -3.98 -17.20
N PHE A 240 3.44 -4.55 -16.56
CA PHE A 240 4.81 -4.44 -17.04
C PHE A 240 5.00 -5.12 -18.39
N LEU A 241 4.43 -6.31 -18.60
CA LEU A 241 4.48 -7.02 -19.88
C LEU A 241 3.86 -6.18 -21.01
N THR A 242 2.71 -5.56 -20.74
CA THR A 242 2.05 -4.65 -21.68
C THR A 242 2.95 -3.46 -22.02
N ALA A 243 3.60 -2.87 -21.02
CA ALA A 243 4.55 -1.78 -21.22
C ALA A 243 5.79 -2.22 -22.02
N CYS A 244 6.35 -3.40 -21.74
CA CYS A 244 7.47 -3.97 -22.49
C CYS A 244 7.11 -4.12 -23.96
N ARG A 245 5.96 -4.76 -24.27
CA ARG A 245 5.47 -4.96 -25.63
C ARG A 245 5.27 -3.65 -26.38
N ARG A 246 4.73 -2.63 -25.70
CA ARG A 246 4.62 -1.28 -26.25
C ARG A 246 5.98 -0.67 -26.57
N PHE A 247 6.95 -0.75 -25.66
CA PHE A 247 8.28 -0.18 -25.85
C PHE A 247 9.15 -0.93 -26.86
N LEU A 248 8.89 -2.21 -27.11
CA LEU A 248 9.50 -2.95 -28.21
C LEU A 248 9.01 -2.47 -29.58
N GLN A 249 7.74 -2.09 -29.69
CA GLN A 249 7.17 -1.56 -30.93
C GLN A 249 7.50 -0.08 -31.12
N ASN A 250 7.45 0.69 -30.04
CA ASN A 250 7.69 2.12 -30.02
C ASN A 250 8.68 2.44 -28.88
N PRO A 251 10.00 2.39 -29.16
CA PRO A 251 11.02 2.68 -28.15
C PRO A 251 10.77 4.01 -27.45
N PRO A 252 10.97 4.07 -26.12
CA PRO A 252 10.79 5.31 -25.38
C PRO A 252 11.79 6.37 -25.83
N SER A 253 11.42 7.65 -25.64
CA SER A 253 12.33 8.75 -25.94
C SER A 253 13.58 8.70 -25.05
N ALA A 254 14.65 9.39 -25.46
CA ALA A 254 15.86 9.53 -24.65
C ALA A 254 15.63 10.19 -23.27
N GLN A 255 14.47 10.83 -23.06
CA GLN A 255 14.09 11.48 -21.81
C GLN A 255 13.25 10.57 -20.89
N TRP A 256 13.05 9.30 -21.27
CA TRP A 256 12.29 8.37 -20.44
C TRP A 256 12.97 8.13 -19.09
N ASN A 257 12.19 8.35 -18.04
CA ASN A 257 12.63 8.33 -16.64
C ASN A 257 12.63 6.93 -16.02
N ARG A 258 12.68 5.87 -16.85
CA ARG A 258 12.67 4.45 -16.44
C ARG A 258 11.40 4.00 -15.72
N ALA A 259 10.38 4.85 -15.66
CA ALA A 259 9.19 4.60 -14.86
C ALA A 259 8.10 3.87 -15.66
N LEU A 260 7.35 3.04 -14.93
CA LEU A 260 6.04 2.59 -15.36
C LEU A 260 5.03 3.72 -15.08
N ILE A 261 4.37 4.19 -16.13
CA ILE A 261 3.32 5.19 -16.03
C ILE A 261 1.98 4.46 -15.88
N LEU A 262 1.28 4.68 -14.78
CA LEU A 262 -0.08 4.21 -14.62
C LEU A 262 -1.01 5.08 -15.48
N GLU A 263 -1.54 4.51 -16.56
CA GLU A 263 -2.57 5.19 -17.33
C GLU A 263 -3.85 5.24 -16.49
N GLY A 264 -4.36 6.45 -16.26
CA GLY A 264 -5.66 6.66 -15.65
C GLY A 264 -6.75 6.14 -16.59
N LYS A 265 -7.75 5.46 -16.03
CA LYS A 265 -9.06 5.38 -16.67
C LYS A 265 -9.90 6.55 -16.18
#